data_AF-W4VQV7-F1
#
_entry.id   AF-W4VQV7-F1
#
_cell.length_a   1.000
_cell.length_b   1.000
_cell.length_c   1.000
_cell.angle_alpha   90.00
_cell.angle_beta   90.00
_cell.angle_gamma   90.00
#
_symmetry.space_group_name_H-M   'P 1'
#
loop_
_entity.id
_entity.type
_entity.pdbx_description
1 polymer ?
#
loop_
_entity_poly.entity_id
_entity_poly.type
_entity_poly.pdbx_seq_one_letter_code
_entity_poly.pdbx_strand_id
1 'polypeptide(L)'
;MYLSPPQQLEFYAKQLGDKEPYILCEYAHSIGNSTGNLHKYTELFDQYPCLQGGFIWDWKDQALRHQTEDGIEFLAYGGGDFGDSPNDGKFSGDGIIFADGTITPKLIEVKTCYRNIEFEQLNLATGEVKIINKFLFQSLKDFKLIWTVEEEGEVLESGVQLLDAAPGISTINHIAISNSFYKFTKRKSD
;
A
#
# COMPACT_ATOMS: atom_id res chain seq x y z
N MET A 1 5.58 -14.32 13.08
CA MET A 1 6.55 -13.46 12.39
C MET A 1 6.88 -14.06 11.03
N TYR A 2 6.98 -13.23 9.98
CA TYR A 2 7.50 -13.56 8.64
C TYR A 2 6.98 -14.84 7.97
N LEU A 3 5.72 -15.20 8.22
CA LEU A 3 5.09 -16.36 7.58
C LEU A 3 5.04 -16.13 6.08
N SER A 4 5.84 -16.88 5.33
CA SER A 4 6.09 -16.64 3.91
C SER A 4 6.34 -17.96 3.16
N PRO A 5 5.96 -18.06 1.87
CA PRO A 5 5.26 -17.05 1.08
C PRO A 5 3.79 -16.89 1.54
N PRO A 6 3.03 -15.89 1.05
CA PRO A 6 1.64 -15.63 1.48
C PRO A 6 0.71 -16.85 1.50
N GLN A 7 0.97 -17.87 0.67
CA GLN A 7 0.21 -19.12 0.63
C GLN A 7 0.25 -19.90 1.95
N GLN A 8 1.32 -19.76 2.75
CA GLN A 8 1.35 -20.35 4.08
C GLN A 8 0.36 -19.69 5.03
N LEU A 9 0.15 -18.38 4.91
CA LEU A 9 -0.84 -17.65 5.67
C LEU A 9 -2.26 -18.10 5.30
N GLU A 10 -2.52 -18.26 3.99
CA GLU A 10 -3.79 -18.79 3.51
C GLU A 10 -4.07 -20.21 4.03
N PHE A 11 -3.06 -21.10 3.99
CA PHE A 11 -3.17 -22.44 4.54
C PHE A 11 -3.54 -22.41 6.02
N TYR A 12 -2.87 -21.55 6.80
CA TYR A 12 -3.12 -21.41 8.22
C TYR A 12 -4.52 -20.86 8.50
N ALA A 13 -4.98 -19.85 7.75
CA ALA A 13 -6.33 -19.30 7.85
C ALA A 13 -7.41 -20.37 7.63
N LYS A 14 -7.23 -21.24 6.61
CA LYS A 14 -8.15 -22.36 6.32
C LYS A 14 -8.21 -23.39 7.45
N GLN A 15 -7.12 -23.57 8.21
CA GLN A 15 -7.09 -24.50 9.35
C GLN A 15 -7.72 -23.90 10.61
N LEU A 16 -7.46 -22.63 10.90
CA LEU A 16 -8.07 -21.93 12.04
C LEU A 16 -9.60 -21.83 11.89
N GLY A 17 -10.07 -21.51 10.68
CA GLY A 17 -11.44 -21.01 10.49
C GLY A 17 -11.66 -19.72 11.29
N ASP A 18 -12.88 -19.52 11.78
CA ASP A 18 -13.26 -18.30 12.52
C ASP A 18 -13.08 -18.40 14.04
N LYS A 19 -12.22 -19.32 14.51
CA LYS A 19 -12.10 -19.61 15.95
C LYS A 19 -11.31 -18.55 16.71
N GLU A 20 -10.23 -18.05 16.12
CA GLU A 20 -9.30 -17.13 16.77
C GLU A 20 -8.71 -16.17 15.71
N PRO A 21 -8.48 -14.89 16.07
CA PRO A 21 -7.79 -13.98 15.19
C PRO A 21 -6.31 -14.32 15.08
N TYR A 22 -5.74 -14.09 13.90
CA TYR A 22 -4.33 -14.21 13.62
C TYR A 22 -3.77 -12.89 13.10
N ILE A 23 -2.74 -12.40 13.77
CA ILE A 23 -2.09 -11.13 13.49
C ILE A 23 -0.59 -11.38 13.31
N LEU A 24 -0.04 -10.91 12.19
CA LEU A 24 1.40 -10.98 11.96
C LEU A 24 2.10 -9.86 12.75
N CYS A 25 2.71 -10.20 13.89
CA CYS A 25 3.47 -9.23 14.69
C CYS A 25 4.64 -8.58 13.91
N GLU A 26 5.22 -9.29 12.94
CA GLU A 26 6.18 -8.76 11.96
C GLU A 26 5.96 -9.45 10.62
N TYR A 27 5.90 -8.68 9.53
CA TYR A 27 5.89 -9.17 8.15
C TYR A 27 6.48 -8.13 7.19
N ALA A 28 6.64 -8.51 5.90
CA ALA A 28 7.12 -7.62 4.83
C ALA A 28 8.39 -6.83 5.19
N HIS A 29 9.47 -7.56 5.51
CA HIS A 29 10.75 -6.98 5.90
C HIS A 29 11.26 -5.94 4.89
N SER A 30 11.54 -4.73 5.35
CA SER A 30 11.68 -3.55 4.47
C SER A 30 13.13 -3.08 4.26
N ILE A 31 14.13 -3.92 4.56
CA ILE A 31 15.54 -3.63 4.22
C ILE A 31 15.72 -3.22 2.77
N GLY A 32 16.38 -2.08 2.54
CA GLY A 32 16.81 -1.66 1.21
C GLY A 32 15.65 -1.49 0.23
N ASN A 33 15.75 -2.11 -0.95
CA ASN A 33 14.67 -2.16 -1.94
C ASN A 33 13.88 -3.46 -1.76
N SER A 34 12.77 -3.40 -1.03
CA SER A 34 12.00 -4.56 -0.58
C SER A 34 10.49 -4.26 -0.50
N THR A 35 9.77 -4.84 0.45
CA THR A 35 8.32 -4.72 0.65
C THR A 35 7.52 -5.22 -0.57
N GLY A 36 8.10 -6.15 -1.33
CA GLY A 36 7.46 -6.74 -2.50
C GLY A 36 6.31 -7.68 -2.13
N ASN A 37 5.39 -7.88 -3.08
CA ASN A 37 4.19 -8.73 -2.92
C ASN A 37 3.27 -8.32 -1.75
N LEU A 38 3.31 -7.07 -1.29
CA LEU A 38 2.50 -6.61 -0.16
C LEU A 38 0.99 -6.82 -0.41
N HIS A 39 0.52 -6.55 -1.63
CA HIS A 39 -0.87 -6.76 -2.03
C HIS A 39 -1.38 -8.18 -1.76
N LYS A 40 -0.53 -9.21 -1.93
CA LYS A 40 -0.92 -10.61 -1.70
C LYS A 40 -1.24 -10.89 -0.24
N TYR A 41 -0.59 -10.19 0.70
CA TYR A 41 -0.94 -10.31 2.11
C TYR A 41 -2.23 -9.54 2.42
N THR A 42 -2.36 -8.32 1.92
CA THR A 42 -3.55 -7.49 2.20
C THR A 42 -4.83 -8.06 1.58
N GLU A 43 -4.74 -8.68 0.40
CA GLU A 43 -5.85 -9.42 -0.21
C GLU A 43 -6.30 -10.59 0.67
N LEU A 44 -5.36 -11.32 1.29
CA LEU A 44 -5.70 -12.40 2.23
C LEU A 44 -6.35 -11.84 3.51
N PHE A 45 -5.91 -10.69 4.01
CA PHE A 45 -6.53 -10.03 5.17
C PHE A 45 -7.98 -9.63 4.88
N ASP A 46 -8.28 -9.19 3.66
CA ASP A 46 -9.65 -8.87 3.23
C ASP A 46 -10.50 -10.13 3.01
N GLN A 47 -9.88 -11.25 2.60
CA GLN A 47 -10.57 -12.49 2.24
C GLN A 47 -10.94 -13.37 3.44
N TYR A 48 -10.09 -13.44 4.47
CA TYR A 48 -10.26 -14.37 5.59
C TYR A 48 -10.50 -13.60 6.91
N PRO A 49 -11.71 -13.64 7.50
CA PRO A 49 -12.05 -12.86 8.70
C PRO A 49 -11.13 -13.10 9.91
N CYS A 50 -10.56 -14.30 10.04
CA CYS A 50 -9.60 -14.61 11.10
C CYS A 50 -8.26 -13.88 10.91
N LEU A 51 -7.90 -13.44 9.71
CA LEU A 51 -6.66 -12.71 9.46
C LEU A 51 -6.87 -11.21 9.69
N GLN A 52 -6.45 -10.69 10.84
CA GLN A 52 -6.66 -9.29 11.21
C GLN A 52 -5.49 -8.37 10.84
N GLY A 53 -4.68 -8.76 9.87
CA GLY A 53 -3.56 -7.97 9.37
C GLY A 53 -2.22 -8.26 10.02
N GLY A 54 -1.37 -7.24 10.08
CA GLY A 54 -0.02 -7.34 10.63
C GLY A 54 0.74 -6.02 10.65
N PHE A 55 1.95 -6.06 11.18
CA PHE A 55 2.83 -4.89 11.32
C PHE A 55 4.07 -5.06 10.44
N ILE A 56 4.30 -4.10 9.54
CA ILE A 56 5.47 -4.09 8.67
C ILE A 56 6.73 -3.85 9.51
N TRP A 57 7.77 -4.64 9.27
CA TRP A 57 9.09 -4.41 9.86
C TRP A 57 10.01 -3.66 8.89
N ASP A 58 10.43 -2.42 9.17
CA ASP A 58 9.97 -1.54 10.25
C ASP A 58 9.62 -0.13 9.74
N TRP A 59 9.35 0.80 10.66
CA TRP A 59 8.94 2.15 10.28
C TRP A 59 10.08 2.94 9.62
N LYS A 60 11.26 2.98 10.23
CA LYS A 60 12.29 3.98 9.92
C LYS A 60 13.68 3.41 10.14
N ASP A 61 14.56 3.62 9.16
CA ASP A 61 15.96 3.21 9.28
C ASP A 61 16.61 3.79 10.55
N GLN A 62 17.34 2.94 11.25
CA GLN A 62 18.15 3.27 12.41
C GLN A 62 19.57 3.57 11.94
N ALA A 63 19.73 4.74 11.33
CA ALA A 63 20.99 5.26 10.81
C ALA A 63 21.33 6.61 11.45
N LEU A 64 22.62 6.91 11.56
CA LEU A 64 23.12 8.18 12.08
C LEU A 64 23.61 9.06 10.93
N ARG A 65 23.38 10.37 11.01
CA ARG A 65 24.01 11.30 10.05
C ARG A 65 25.51 11.31 10.31
N HIS A 66 26.29 11.12 9.26
CA HIS A 66 27.73 11.20 9.30
C HIS A 66 28.27 11.93 8.06
N GLN A 67 29.57 12.22 8.03
CA GLN A 67 30.21 12.95 6.95
C GLN A 67 31.53 12.28 6.58
N THR A 68 31.86 12.26 5.28
CA THR A 68 33.19 11.85 4.81
C THR A 68 34.25 12.91 5.16
N GLU A 69 35.53 12.60 4.99
CA GLU A 69 36.64 13.57 5.20
C GLU A 69 36.48 14.83 4.32
N ASP A 70 35.91 14.69 3.13
CA ASP A 70 35.63 15.78 2.20
C ASP A 70 34.31 16.52 2.52
N GLY A 71 33.62 16.18 3.62
CA GLY A 71 32.41 16.85 4.10
C GLY A 71 31.09 16.40 3.45
N ILE A 72 31.07 15.26 2.76
CA ILE A 72 29.85 14.73 2.13
C ILE A 72 29.00 14.03 3.19
N GLU A 73 27.78 14.52 3.43
CA GLU A 73 26.83 13.91 4.36
C GLU A 73 26.27 12.57 3.84
N PHE A 74 26.14 11.60 4.74
CA PHE A 74 25.50 10.31 4.47
C PHE A 74 24.83 9.74 5.74
N LEU A 75 24.03 8.70 5.55
CA LEU A 75 23.46 7.91 6.64
C LEU A 75 24.36 6.72 6.92
N ALA A 76 25.01 6.73 8.08
CA ALA A 76 25.91 5.71 8.57
C ALA A 76 25.19 4.64 9.39
N TYR A 77 25.68 3.41 9.27
CA TYR A 77 25.15 2.21 9.92
C TYR A 77 26.26 1.52 10.72
N GLY A 78 25.92 0.46 11.45
CA GLY A 78 26.89 -0.34 12.19
C GLY A 78 27.94 -1.04 11.32
N GLY A 79 27.92 -0.93 9.99
CA GLY A 79 28.82 -1.68 9.08
C GLY A 79 30.26 -1.21 9.00
N GLY A 80 30.84 -0.70 10.09
CA GLY A 80 32.20 -0.18 10.14
C GLY A 80 32.33 1.31 9.83
N ASP A 81 31.21 2.02 9.66
CA ASP A 81 31.21 3.49 9.48
C ASP A 81 31.75 4.22 10.74
N PHE A 82 31.82 3.52 11.89
CA PHE A 82 32.36 4.03 13.15
C PHE A 82 33.61 3.29 13.64
N GLY A 83 34.19 2.40 12.81
CA GLY A 83 35.32 1.55 13.21
C GLY A 83 34.98 0.55 14.33
N ASP A 84 33.70 0.27 14.54
CA ASP A 84 33.17 -0.60 15.57
C ASP A 84 33.30 -2.10 15.21
N SER A 85 33.68 -2.92 16.19
CA SER A 85 33.73 -4.37 16.09
C SER A 85 33.44 -5.01 17.46
N PRO A 86 32.49 -5.95 17.56
CA PRO A 86 31.69 -6.54 16.49
C PRO A 86 30.58 -5.61 15.97
N ASN A 87 30.05 -5.91 14.78
CA ASN A 87 28.88 -5.24 14.22
C ASN A 87 28.09 -6.13 13.25
N ASP A 88 26.83 -5.75 12.99
CA ASP A 88 25.88 -6.47 12.11
C ASP A 88 25.60 -5.70 10.79
N GLY A 89 26.50 -4.83 10.36
CA GLY A 89 26.37 -4.18 9.06
C GLY A 89 25.22 -3.17 8.97
N LYS A 90 24.48 -3.25 7.86
CA LYS A 90 23.35 -2.37 7.53
C LYS A 90 22.00 -2.95 7.96
N PHE A 91 22.00 -3.97 8.81
CA PHE A 91 20.79 -4.66 9.28
C PHE A 91 19.94 -3.80 10.24
N SER A 92 20.32 -2.54 10.46
CA SER A 92 19.51 -1.54 11.15
C SER A 92 18.78 -0.60 10.16
N GLY A 93 19.00 -0.77 8.85
CA GLY A 93 18.35 -0.03 7.76
C GLY A 93 17.14 -0.76 7.19
N ASP A 94 16.15 -0.98 8.05
CA ASP A 94 15.00 -1.86 7.78
C ASP A 94 13.70 -1.10 7.48
N GLY A 95 13.77 0.23 7.36
CA GLY A 95 12.62 1.12 7.38
C GLY A 95 11.89 1.26 6.05
N ILE A 96 10.57 1.48 6.13
CA ILE A 96 9.78 1.98 5.00
C ILE A 96 10.02 3.47 4.71
N ILE A 97 10.69 4.20 5.61
CA ILE A 97 11.26 5.53 5.39
C ILE A 97 12.73 5.58 5.82
N PHE A 98 13.50 6.50 5.26
CA PHE A 98 14.89 6.70 5.64
C PHE A 98 15.02 7.35 7.03
N ALA A 99 16.22 7.25 7.63
CA ALA A 99 16.52 7.77 8.97
C ALA A 99 16.37 9.31 9.09
N ASP A 100 16.45 10.03 7.98
CA ASP A 100 16.21 11.47 7.92
C ASP A 100 14.72 11.84 7.76
N GLY A 101 13.83 10.87 7.56
CA GLY A 101 12.41 11.07 7.29
C GLY A 101 12.04 11.08 5.81
N THR A 102 13.01 10.95 4.90
CA THR A 102 12.75 10.91 3.47
C THR A 102 11.90 9.67 3.12
N ILE A 103 10.83 9.91 2.37
CA ILE A 103 9.88 8.87 1.94
C ILE A 103 10.55 7.95 0.92
N THR A 104 10.42 6.64 1.09
CA THR A 104 10.83 5.66 0.07
C THR A 104 9.64 5.26 -0.82
N PRO A 105 9.89 4.70 -2.02
CA PRO A 105 8.84 4.10 -2.86
C PRO A 105 8.02 3.02 -2.13
N LYS A 106 8.63 2.32 -1.17
CA LYS A 106 7.95 1.27 -0.36
C LYS A 106 6.75 1.85 0.39
N LEU A 107 6.87 3.06 0.97
CA LEU A 107 5.75 3.71 1.68
C LEU A 107 4.57 4.04 0.74
N ILE A 108 4.85 4.32 -0.53
CA ILE A 108 3.80 4.59 -1.52
C ILE A 108 2.99 3.31 -1.81
N GLU A 109 3.66 2.16 -1.93
CA GLU A 109 3.01 0.85 -2.03
C GLU A 109 2.22 0.51 -0.77
N VAL A 110 2.76 0.77 0.42
CA VAL A 110 2.06 0.58 1.70
C VAL A 110 0.78 1.41 1.75
N LYS A 111 0.86 2.71 1.41
CA LYS A 111 -0.32 3.59 1.32
C LYS A 111 -1.38 3.04 0.37
N THR A 112 -0.93 2.44 -0.73
CA THR A 112 -1.81 1.89 -1.77
C THR A 112 -2.51 0.63 -1.28
N CYS A 113 -1.78 -0.31 -0.69
CA CYS A 113 -2.32 -1.56 -0.16
C CYS A 113 -3.23 -1.36 1.07
N TYR A 114 -2.98 -0.32 1.88
CA TYR A 114 -3.74 -0.03 3.11
C TYR A 114 -4.89 0.96 2.92
N ARG A 115 -5.23 1.33 1.68
CA ARG A 115 -6.34 2.24 1.41
C ARG A 115 -7.68 1.64 1.86
N ASN A 116 -8.56 2.49 2.39
CA ASN A 116 -9.90 2.10 2.84
C ASN A 116 -11.01 2.38 1.82
N ILE A 117 -10.66 2.89 0.63
CA ILE A 117 -11.58 3.11 -0.47
C ILE A 117 -11.00 2.36 -1.67
N GLU A 118 -11.72 1.34 -2.13
CA GLU A 118 -11.36 0.52 -3.28
C GLU A 118 -12.27 0.84 -4.46
N PHE A 119 -11.73 0.75 -5.68
CA PHE A 119 -12.46 1.01 -6.91
C PHE A 119 -12.38 -0.21 -7.81
N GLU A 120 -13.53 -0.69 -8.28
CA GLU A 120 -13.65 -1.79 -9.23
C GLU A 120 -14.27 -1.26 -10.52
N GLN A 121 -13.58 -1.43 -11.64
CA GLN A 121 -14.08 -1.07 -12.96
C GLN A 121 -15.20 -2.03 -13.37
N LEU A 122 -16.43 -1.52 -13.54
CA LEU A 122 -17.54 -2.31 -14.07
C LEU A 122 -17.70 -2.08 -15.58
N ASN A 123 -17.89 -0.82 -16.01
CA ASN A 123 -18.02 -0.46 -17.41
C ASN A 123 -17.59 0.98 -17.67
N LEU A 124 -16.37 1.19 -18.17
CA LEU A 124 -15.87 2.55 -18.43
C LEU A 124 -16.58 3.24 -19.60
N ALA A 125 -17.13 2.49 -20.55
CA ALA A 125 -17.86 3.08 -21.68
C ALA A 125 -19.16 3.78 -21.23
N THR A 126 -19.68 3.45 -20.05
CA THR A 126 -20.83 4.09 -19.40
C THR A 126 -20.44 4.87 -18.15
N GLY A 127 -19.14 4.93 -17.82
CA GLY A 127 -18.61 5.55 -16.60
C GLY A 127 -18.95 4.79 -15.31
N GLU A 128 -19.36 3.53 -15.38
CA GLU A 128 -19.73 2.72 -14.21
C GLU A 128 -18.50 2.20 -13.45
N VAL A 129 -18.35 2.68 -12.22
CA VAL A 129 -17.30 2.26 -11.28
C VAL A 129 -17.96 1.88 -9.96
N LYS A 130 -17.62 0.70 -9.44
CA LYS A 130 -18.02 0.29 -8.10
C LYS A 130 -17.01 0.82 -7.09
N ILE A 131 -17.54 1.41 -6.04
CA ILE A 131 -16.79 2.02 -4.95
C ILE A 131 -17.07 1.21 -3.70
N ILE A 132 -16.02 0.73 -3.04
CA ILE A 132 -16.11 -0.13 -1.86
C ILE A 132 -15.58 0.65 -0.67
N ASN A 133 -16.44 0.90 0.31
CA ASN A 133 -16.05 1.52 1.57
C ASN A 133 -15.55 0.44 2.57
N LYS A 134 -14.24 0.36 2.79
CA LYS A 134 -13.63 -0.55 3.76
C LYS A 134 -13.52 0.04 5.16
N PHE A 135 -13.86 1.32 5.36
CA PHE A 135 -13.88 1.89 6.71
C PHE A 135 -14.91 1.17 7.60
N LEU A 136 -14.59 1.00 8.88
CA LEU A 136 -15.48 0.39 9.87
C LEU A 136 -16.54 1.36 10.42
N PHE A 137 -16.21 2.66 10.49
CA PHE A 137 -17.07 3.66 11.16
C PHE A 137 -17.20 4.98 10.38
N GLN A 138 -16.53 5.10 9.24
CA GLN A 138 -16.48 6.34 8.46
C GLN A 138 -17.30 6.20 7.17
N SER A 139 -18.23 7.14 6.95
CA SER A 139 -18.97 7.22 5.70
C SER A 139 -18.14 7.91 4.61
N LEU A 140 -18.39 7.57 3.35
CA LEU A 140 -17.77 8.26 2.22
C LEU A 140 -18.34 9.66 1.93
N LYS A 141 -19.38 10.11 2.63
CA LYS A 141 -19.95 11.46 2.49
C LYS A 141 -18.95 12.59 2.73
N ASP A 142 -17.92 12.33 3.52
CA ASP A 142 -16.85 13.27 3.83
C ASP A 142 -15.75 13.30 2.76
N PHE A 143 -15.86 12.47 1.73
CA PHE A 143 -14.89 12.34 0.64
C PHE A 143 -15.45 12.84 -0.68
N LYS A 144 -14.53 13.30 -1.53
CA LYS A 144 -14.80 13.66 -2.92
C LYS A 144 -14.04 12.71 -3.84
N LEU A 145 -14.73 12.16 -4.82
CA LEU A 145 -14.09 11.51 -5.95
C LEU A 145 -13.64 12.59 -6.92
N ILE A 146 -12.33 12.69 -7.13
CA ILE A 146 -11.73 13.49 -8.18
C ILE A 146 -11.28 12.52 -9.27
N TRP A 147 -11.72 12.74 -10.49
CA TRP A 147 -11.42 11.86 -11.62
C TRP A 147 -10.91 12.67 -12.81
N THR A 148 -10.05 12.04 -13.60
CA THR A 148 -9.53 12.54 -14.88
C THR A 148 -9.62 11.42 -15.92
N VAL A 149 -9.84 11.81 -17.17
CA VAL A 149 -9.63 10.98 -18.36
C VAL A 149 -8.44 11.58 -19.09
N GLU A 150 -7.41 10.78 -19.30
CA GLU A 150 -6.14 11.20 -19.89
C GLU A 150 -5.81 10.36 -21.12
N GLU A 151 -5.25 11.01 -22.14
CA GLU A 151 -4.63 10.36 -23.31
C GLU A 151 -3.19 10.83 -23.41
N GLU A 152 -2.23 9.90 -23.35
CA GLU A 152 -0.79 10.22 -23.38
C GLU A 152 -0.36 11.26 -22.33
N GLY A 153 -1.03 11.30 -21.18
CA GLY A 153 -0.78 12.23 -20.08
C GLY A 153 -1.47 13.60 -20.21
N GLU A 154 -2.19 13.85 -21.30
CA GLU A 154 -2.99 15.07 -21.48
C GLU A 154 -4.41 14.84 -20.96
N VAL A 155 -4.88 15.75 -20.08
CA VAL A 155 -6.23 15.67 -19.49
C VAL A 155 -7.27 16.07 -20.54
N LEU A 156 -8.11 15.11 -20.94
CA LEU A 156 -9.21 15.32 -21.88
C LEU A 156 -10.50 15.72 -21.17
N GLU A 157 -10.74 15.14 -20.00
CA GLU A 157 -11.92 15.43 -19.18
C GLU A 157 -11.59 15.26 -17.70
N SER A 158 -12.28 15.99 -16.83
CA SER A 158 -12.11 15.85 -15.39
C SER A 158 -13.39 16.26 -14.66
N GLY A 159 -13.53 15.80 -13.42
CA GLY A 159 -14.65 16.18 -12.61
C GLY A 159 -14.49 15.84 -11.14
N VAL A 160 -15.46 16.32 -10.37
CA VAL A 160 -15.57 16.06 -8.94
C VAL A 160 -16.97 15.54 -8.66
N GLN A 161 -17.07 14.44 -7.91
CA GLN A 161 -18.32 13.84 -7.48
C GLN A 161 -18.28 13.60 -5.98
N LEU A 162 -19.43 13.79 -5.32
CA LEU A 162 -19.59 13.38 -3.93
C LEU A 162 -19.80 11.87 -3.87
N LEU A 163 -19.28 11.26 -2.81
CA LEU A 163 -19.49 9.84 -2.55
C LEU A 163 -20.58 9.66 -1.49
N ASP A 164 -21.34 8.58 -1.61
CA ASP A 164 -22.29 8.16 -0.58
C ASP A 164 -22.24 6.64 -0.43
N ALA A 165 -21.47 6.19 0.55
CA ALA A 165 -21.48 4.81 0.99
C ALA A 165 -21.31 4.79 2.52
N ALA A 166 -22.16 4.02 3.20
CA ALA A 166 -22.01 3.75 4.62
C ALA A 166 -20.75 2.86 4.86
N PRO A 167 -20.23 2.80 6.10
CA PRO A 167 -19.12 1.90 6.44
C PRO A 167 -19.40 0.45 6.03
N GLY A 168 -18.43 -0.22 5.41
CA GLY A 168 -18.56 -1.61 4.94
C GLY A 168 -19.46 -1.83 3.72
N ILE A 169 -20.04 -0.77 3.14
CA ILE A 169 -20.98 -0.87 2.02
C ILE A 169 -20.28 -0.54 0.69
N SER A 170 -20.62 -1.30 -0.36
CA SER A 170 -20.27 -0.97 -1.74
C SER A 170 -21.42 -0.23 -2.44
N THR A 171 -21.09 0.73 -3.28
CA THR A 171 -22.04 1.44 -4.15
C THR A 171 -21.55 1.48 -5.58
N ILE A 172 -22.46 1.64 -6.54
CA ILE A 172 -22.12 1.87 -7.95
C ILE A 172 -22.31 3.36 -8.23
N ASN A 173 -21.24 3.99 -8.70
CA ASN A 173 -21.27 5.38 -9.15
C ASN A 173 -21.11 5.45 -10.66
N HIS A 174 -21.82 6.41 -11.26
CA HIS A 174 -21.65 6.77 -12.66
C HIS A 174 -20.82 8.05 -12.76
N ILE A 175 -19.59 7.90 -13.25
CA ILE A 175 -18.75 9.02 -13.61
C ILE A 175 -19.29 9.62 -14.91
N ALA A 176 -19.68 10.90 -14.86
CA ALA A 176 -20.23 11.59 -16.01
C ALA A 176 -19.10 11.93 -17.00
N ILE A 177 -18.80 10.98 -17.89
CA ILE A 177 -17.81 11.12 -18.96
C ILE A 177 -18.54 11.35 -20.29
N SER A 178 -17.99 12.22 -21.13
CA SER A 178 -18.47 12.45 -22.51
C SER A 178 -18.15 11.25 -23.42
N ASN A 179 -18.93 10.18 -23.28
CA ASN A 179 -18.67 8.84 -23.84
C ASN A 179 -18.61 8.73 -25.37
N SER A 180 -18.91 9.79 -26.14
CA SER A 180 -18.97 9.72 -27.61
C SER A 180 -17.61 9.63 -28.30
N PHE A 181 -16.49 9.80 -27.58
CA PHE A 181 -15.16 9.92 -28.19
C PHE A 181 -14.11 8.92 -27.67
N TYR A 182 -14.33 8.24 -26.54
CA TYR A 182 -13.29 7.45 -25.90
C TYR A 182 -13.41 5.94 -26.20
N LYS A 183 -12.29 5.34 -26.63
CA LYS A 183 -12.11 3.88 -26.64
C LYS A 183 -11.23 3.51 -25.46
N PHE A 184 -11.86 3.14 -24.34
CA PHE A 184 -11.12 2.65 -23.18
C PHE A 184 -10.45 1.32 -23.51
N THR A 185 -9.13 1.33 -23.64
CA THR A 185 -8.33 0.12 -23.63
C THR A 185 -7.92 -0.17 -22.19
N LYS A 186 -7.98 -1.44 -21.77
CA LYS A 186 -7.35 -1.85 -20.53
C LYS A 186 -5.87 -1.48 -20.64
N ARG A 187 -5.35 -0.65 -19.73
CA ARG A 187 -3.90 -0.39 -19.66
C ARG A 187 -3.24 -1.76 -19.57
N LYS A 188 -2.40 -2.10 -20.56
CA LYS A 188 -1.59 -3.32 -20.45
C LYS A 188 -0.77 -3.13 -19.17
N SER A 189 -0.96 -4.03 -18.21
CA SER A 189 -0.06 -4.14 -17.08
C SER A 189 1.29 -4.56 -17.66
N ASP A 190 2.23 -3.62 -17.71
CA ASP A 190 3.64 -3.93 -17.95
C ASP A 190 4.20 -4.75 -16.77
#